data_AF-A0AA38LPE6-F1
#
_entry.id   AF-A0AA38LPE6-F1
#
_cell.length_a   1.000
_cell.length_b   1.000
_cell.length_c   1.000
_cell.angle_alpha   90.00
_cell.angle_beta   90.00
_cell.angle_gamma   90.00
#
_symmetry.space_group_name_H-M   'P 1'
#
loop_
_entity.id
_entity.type
_entity.pdbx_description
1 polymer ?
#
loop_
_entity_poly.entity_id
_entity_poly.type
_entity_poly.pdbx_seq_one_letter_code
_entity_poly.pdbx_strand_id
1 'polypeptide(L)'
;LVVNQVKRIYQVKNERLRHYRNAVWDSIEEFDAFSIESIPRAQNDMADALAVSASLMLPHPGLKTNKYTIEVVFRPSVPNNSQHWQ
;
A
#
# COMPACT_ATOMS: atom_id res chain seq x y z
N LEU A 1 -5.03 -11.47 -2.18
CA LEU A 1 -4.71 -11.70 -0.74
C LEU A 1 -5.10 -10.50 0.13
N VAL A 2 -4.48 -9.33 -0.08
CA VAL A 2 -4.70 -8.12 0.76
C VAL A 2 -6.17 -7.71 0.81
N VAL A 3 -6.84 -7.61 -0.34
CA VAL A 3 -8.28 -7.29 -0.43
C VAL A 3 -9.13 -8.21 0.47
N ASN A 4 -8.86 -9.52 0.46
CA ASN A 4 -9.58 -10.50 1.27
C ASN A 4 -9.27 -10.40 2.77
N GLN A 5 -8.07 -9.95 3.13
CA GLN A 5 -7.68 -9.71 4.53
C GLN A 5 -8.36 -8.44 5.09
N VAL A 6 -8.46 -7.40 4.28
CA VAL A 6 -9.21 -6.17 4.63
C VAL A 6 -10.69 -6.51 4.79
N LYS A 7 -11.29 -7.22 3.82
CA LYS A 7 -12.68 -7.73 3.87
C LYS A 7 -12.97 -8.76 4.98
N ARG A 8 -11.97 -9.13 5.79
CA ARG A 8 -12.07 -10.15 6.87
C ARG A 8 -12.43 -11.55 6.38
N ILE A 9 -12.32 -11.83 5.08
CA ILE A 9 -12.51 -13.16 4.49
C ILE A 9 -11.35 -14.07 4.89
N TYR A 10 -10.13 -13.53 4.89
CA TYR A 10 -8.92 -14.25 5.30
C TYR A 10 -8.34 -13.69 6.58
N GLN A 11 -8.00 -14.59 7.50
CA GLN A 11 -7.31 -14.22 8.74
C GLN A 11 -5.86 -13.81 8.46
N VAL A 12 -5.41 -12.74 9.12
CA VAL A 12 -4.02 -12.28 9.06
C VAL A 12 -3.24 -12.90 10.23
N LYS A 13 -2.48 -13.96 9.93
CA LYS A 13 -1.67 -14.67 10.94
C LYS A 13 -0.36 -13.94 11.27
N ASN A 14 0.26 -13.32 10.27
CA ASN A 14 1.50 -12.58 10.47
C ASN A 14 1.22 -11.29 11.27
N GLU A 15 1.95 -11.12 12.37
CA GLU A 15 1.75 -10.01 13.29
C GLU A 15 2.00 -8.64 12.62
N ARG A 16 3.06 -8.51 11.83
CA ARG A 16 3.33 -7.27 11.09
C ARG A 16 2.16 -6.92 10.16
N LEU A 17 1.68 -7.87 9.35
CA LEU A 17 0.53 -7.63 8.47
C LEU A 17 -0.75 -7.29 9.23
N ARG A 18 -0.91 -7.79 10.47
CA ARG A 18 -2.06 -7.45 11.32
C ARG A 18 -2.05 -5.97 11.70
N HIS A 19 -0.88 -5.42 12.01
CA HIS A 19 -0.73 -3.98 12.27
C HIS A 19 -1.10 -3.13 11.04
N TYR A 20 -0.65 -3.52 9.84
CA TYR A 20 -1.05 -2.85 8.60
C TYR A 20 -2.56 -2.95 8.35
N ARG A 21 -3.16 -4.13 8.55
CA ARG A 21 -4.61 -4.32 8.40
C ARG A 21 -5.39 -3.41 9.36
N ASN A 22 -4.94 -3.29 10.61
CA ASN A 22 -5.61 -2.44 11.59
C ASN A 22 -5.53 -0.97 11.18
N ALA A 23 -4.34 -0.49 10.79
CA ALA A 23 -4.18 0.88 10.28
C ALA A 23 -5.08 1.18 9.08
N VAL A 24 -5.29 0.21 8.18
CA VAL A 24 -6.25 0.35 7.07
C VAL A 24 -7.69 0.50 7.59
N TRP A 25 -8.10 -0.24 8.62
CA TRP A 25 -9.42 -0.10 9.22
C TRP A 25 -9.58 1.23 9.95
N ASP A 26 -8.56 1.68 10.69
CA ASP A 26 -8.55 2.99 11.36
C ASP A 26 -8.74 4.12 10.33
N SER A 27 -8.10 4.03 9.15
CA SER A 27 -8.30 5.00 8.07
C SER A 27 -9.65 4.88 7.35
N ILE A 28 -10.22 3.68 7.25
CA ILE A 28 -11.53 3.47 6.60
C ILE A 28 -12.65 4.11 7.43
N GLU A 29 -12.51 4.19 8.75
CA GLU A 29 -13.50 4.82 9.64
C GLU A 29 -13.72 6.32 9.34
N GLU A 30 -12.80 6.97 8.63
CA GLU A 30 -12.92 8.37 8.20
C GLU A 30 -13.88 8.58 7.01
N PHE A 31 -14.35 7.51 6.36
CA PHE A 31 -15.23 7.57 5.20
C PHE A 31 -16.64 7.08 5.53
N ASP A 32 -17.67 7.80 5.06
CA ASP A 32 -19.08 7.41 5.23
C ASP A 32 -19.39 6.02 4.65
N ALA A 33 -18.72 5.67 3.54
CA ALA A 33 -18.80 4.36 2.91
C ALA A 33 -17.50 4.04 2.16
N PHE A 34 -17.16 2.76 2.09
CA PHE A 34 -15.99 2.29 1.33
C PHE A 34 -16.29 1.00 0.57
N SER A 35 -15.57 0.78 -0.53
CA SER A 35 -15.51 -0.49 -1.24
C SER A 35 -14.07 -0.77 -1.69
N ILE A 36 -13.71 -2.04 -1.77
CA ILE A 36 -12.41 -2.48 -2.26
C ILE A 36 -12.57 -3.75 -3.10
N GLU A 37 -11.86 -3.83 -4.22
CA GLU A 37 -11.90 -4.96 -5.12
C GLU A 37 -10.51 -5.34 -5.64
N SER A 38 -10.40 -6.58 -6.12
CA SER A 38 -9.18 -7.08 -6.75
C SER A 38 -9.34 -7.00 -8.25
N ILE A 39 -8.58 -6.12 -8.89
CA ILE A 39 -8.53 -6.00 -10.36
C ILE A 39 -7.29 -6.71 -10.93
N PRO A 40 -7.30 -7.12 -12.21
CA PRO A 40 -6.11 -7.60 -12.89
C PRO A 40 -4.95 -6.59 -12.85
N ARG A 41 -3.71 -7.07 -12.77
CA ARG A 41 -2.52 -6.19 -12.70
C ARG A 41 -2.45 -5.21 -13.88
N ALA A 42 -2.80 -5.68 -15.08
CA ALA A 42 -2.84 -4.88 -16.32
C ALA A 42 -3.89 -3.75 -16.32
N GLN A 43 -4.75 -3.68 -15.29
CA GLN A 43 -5.70 -2.58 -15.08
C GLN A 43 -5.25 -1.64 -13.96
N ASN A 44 -4.16 -1.98 -13.24
CA ASN A 44 -3.60 -1.21 -12.14
C ASN A 44 -2.23 -0.59 -12.51
N ASP A 45 -1.99 -0.38 -13.81
CA ASP A 45 -0.68 -0.01 -14.38
C ASP A 45 -0.07 1.23 -13.75
N MET A 46 -0.90 2.24 -13.43
CA MET A 46 -0.41 3.49 -12.84
C MET A 46 0.16 3.28 -11.43
N ALA A 47 -0.55 2.52 -10.59
CA ALA A 47 -0.07 2.20 -9.24
C ALA A 47 1.16 1.30 -9.30
N ASP A 48 1.21 0.35 -10.24
CA ASP A 48 2.36 -0.52 -10.46
C ASP A 48 3.60 0.29 -10.87
N ALA A 49 3.45 1.20 -11.83
CA ALA A 49 4.54 2.05 -12.30
C ALA A 49 5.10 2.96 -11.19
N LEU A 50 4.24 3.51 -10.33
CA LEU A 50 4.66 4.30 -9.17
C LEU A 50 5.41 3.45 -8.13
N ALA A 51 4.91 2.24 -7.85
CA ALA A 51 5.56 1.31 -6.93
C ALA A 51 6.96 0.89 -7.43
N VAL A 52 7.08 0.61 -8.73
CA VAL A 52 8.36 0.31 -9.39
C VAL A 52 9.30 1.53 -9.32
N SER A 53 8.79 2.73 -9.62
CA SER A 53 9.59 3.96 -9.58
C SER A 53 10.18 4.19 -8.19
N ALA A 54 9.36 4.09 -7.15
CA ALA A 54 9.78 4.25 -5.77
C ALA A 54 10.78 3.18 -5.33
N SER A 55 10.58 1.92 -5.76
CA SER A 55 11.46 0.80 -5.40
C SER A 55 12.84 0.91 -6.05
N LEU A 56 12.91 1.40 -7.28
CA LEU A 56 14.17 1.57 -8.03
C LEU A 56 14.81 2.95 -7.82
N MET A 57 14.09 3.89 -7.18
CA MET A 57 14.44 5.31 -7.12
C MET A 57 14.72 5.92 -8.50
N LEU A 58 14.02 5.44 -9.51
CA LEU A 58 14.17 5.88 -10.90
C LEU A 58 12.79 6.18 -11.50
N PRO A 59 12.66 7.19 -12.36
CA PRO A 59 11.40 7.43 -13.02
C PRO A 59 11.00 6.27 -13.94
N HIS A 60 9.77 5.75 -13.81
CA HIS A 60 9.27 4.75 -14.74
C HIS A 60 9.07 5.35 -16.14
N PRO A 61 9.59 4.75 -17.23
CA PRO A 61 9.50 5.29 -18.59
C PRO A 61 8.06 5.57 -19.07
N GLY A 62 7.10 4.80 -18.58
CA GLY A 62 5.68 4.98 -18.88
C GLY A 62 4.99 6.12 -18.13
N LEU A 63 5.64 6.75 -17.15
CA LEU A 63 5.10 7.89 -16.40
C LEU A 63 5.79 9.18 -16.85
N LYS A 64 5.00 10.23 -17.15
CA LYS A 64 5.55 11.56 -17.44
C LYS A 64 6.22 12.10 -16.16
N THR A 65 7.54 12.28 -16.20
CA THR A 65 8.41 12.69 -15.08
C THR A 65 7.98 13.97 -14.39
N ASN A 66 7.32 14.90 -15.08
CA ASN A 66 6.90 16.18 -14.49
C ASN A 66 5.69 16.07 -13.54
N LYS A 67 5.19 14.86 -13.24
CA LYS A 67 3.98 14.64 -12.45
C LYS A 67 4.21 14.09 -11.04
N TYR A 68 5.44 13.74 -10.67
CA TYR A 68 5.74 13.19 -9.35
C TYR A 68 7.21 13.41 -8.97
N THR A 69 7.49 13.43 -7.67
CA THR A 69 8.84 13.41 -7.09
C THR A 69 9.08 12.07 -6.39
N ILE A 70 10.34 11.67 -6.27
CA ILE A 70 10.73 10.49 -5.49
C ILE A 70 11.54 10.99 -4.31
N GLU A 71 11.06 10.70 -3.10
CA GLU A 71 11.69 11.09 -1.84
C GLU A 71 11.84 9.87 -0.93
N VAL A 72 12.92 9.84 -0.15
CA VAL A 72 13.21 8.76 0.79
C VAL A 72 12.83 9.19 2.19
N VAL A 73 11.91 8.46 2.81
CA VAL A 73 11.47 8.72 4.19
C VAL A 73 11.98 7.60 5.09
N PHE A 74 12.88 7.94 6.02
CA PHE A 74 13.51 6.99 6.96
C PHE A 74 12.63 6.71 8.19
N ARG A 75 11.35 6.44 7.99
CA ARG A 75 10.42 6.08 9.08
C ARG A 75 9.50 4.93 8.65
N PRO A 76 9.06 4.09 9.58
CA PRO A 76 8.10 3.03 9.27
C PRO A 76 6.77 3.62 8.78
N SER A 77 6.15 2.98 7.80
CA SER A 77 4.82 3.41 7.29
C SER A 77 3.71 3.29 8.33
N VAL A 78 3.86 2.39 9.31
CA VAL A 78 2.96 2.24 10.45
C VAL A 78 3.78 2.37 11.74
N PRO A 79 3.49 3.34 12.63
CA PRO A 79 4.32 3.63 13.82
C PRO A 79 4.53 2.43 14.75
N ASN A 80 3.54 1.56 14.87
CA ASN A 80 3.57 0.35 15.72
C ASN A 80 4.31 -0.84 15.07
N ASN A 81 4.97 -0.65 13.93
CA ASN A 81 5.81 -1.67 13.28
C ASN A 81 7.30 -1.51 13.62
N SER A 82 7.62 -0.96 14.79
CA SER A 82 8.96 -0.55 15.21
C SER A 82 9.98 -1.69 15.33
N GLN A 83 9.54 -2.94 15.49
CA GLN A 83 10.43 -4.12 15.58
C GLN A 83 10.72 -4.81 14.24
N HIS A 84 9.98 -4.50 13.16
CA HIS A 84 10.03 -5.28 11.91
C HIS A 84 9.91 -4.43 10.62
N TRP A 85 10.32 -3.15 10.67
CA TRP A 85 10.26 -2.24 9.52
C TRP A 85 11.49 -2.28 8.61
N GLN A 86 12.60 -2.87 9.08
CA GLN A 86 13.77 -3.26 8.28
C GLN A 86 13.63 -4.69 7.77
#